data_AF-X1BWT4-F1
#
_entry.id   AF-X1BWT4-F1
#
_cell.length_a   1.000
_cell.length_b   1.000
_cell.length_c   1.000
_cell.angle_alpha   90.00
_cell.angle_beta   90.00
_cell.angle_gamma   90.00
#
_symmetry.space_group_name_H-M   'P 1'
#
loop_
_entity.id
_entity.type
_entity.pdbx_description
1 polymer ?
#
loop_
_entity_poly.entity_id
_entity_poly.type
_entity_poly.pdbx_seq_one_letter_code
_entity_poly.pdbx_strand_id
1 'polypeptide(L)'
;MGSGGVLGAGAVVFLQSHFALLGTFILIAATWIVGFVLLADSVILAVVRWFSFLASKMVGVAVPAWFRHRRSKGGEVLNEIWRKLSARQKPLLAGHKVLRFDSTERLTAKTAERGLKLRSVISADSAVKEVRRPAQSYVPASYEDYILPPLELLAEPEYSFSAVQEKVVKAKAAALEKLLSEFSVNARVVAADTGPVVTMFELELAAGVKVSQISTLANDMARALGAGAVRVVAPLPG
;
A
#
# COMPACT_ATOMS: atom_id res chain seq x y z
N MET A 1 50.80 25.31 47.12
CA MET A 1 51.07 24.94 45.71
C MET A 1 49.83 24.26 45.17
N GLY A 2 49.10 24.88 44.26
CA GLY A 2 47.86 24.31 43.70
C GLY A 2 48.13 23.10 42.81
N SER A 3 47.12 22.26 42.62
CA SER A 3 47.15 20.99 41.88
C SER A 3 47.49 21.08 40.37
N GLY A 4 47.79 22.27 39.85
CA GLY A 4 48.04 22.52 38.42
C GLY A 4 49.50 22.37 37.94
N GLY A 5 50.43 22.00 38.83
CA GLY A 5 51.86 21.90 38.49
C GLY A 5 52.49 23.21 38.05
N VAL A 6 53.75 23.16 37.62
CA VAL A 6 54.51 24.34 37.15
C VAL A 6 53.94 24.94 35.86
N LEU A 7 53.36 24.12 34.99
CA LEU A 7 52.73 24.57 33.75
C LEU A 7 51.43 25.34 33.99
N GLY A 8 50.59 24.87 34.94
CA GLY A 8 49.36 25.58 35.29
C GLY A 8 49.64 26.91 35.99
N ALA A 9 50.64 26.95 36.87
CA ALA A 9 51.07 28.20 37.50
C ALA A 9 51.60 29.20 36.46
N GLY A 10 52.42 28.74 35.51
CA GLY A 10 52.92 29.58 34.41
C GLY A 10 51.81 30.12 33.52
N ALA A 11 50.83 29.29 33.17
CA ALA A 11 49.68 29.70 32.36
C ALA A 11 48.81 30.76 33.06
N VAL A 12 48.57 30.62 34.37
CA VAL A 12 47.79 31.59 35.15
C VAL A 12 48.52 32.93 35.26
N VAL A 13 49.83 32.90 35.51
CA VAL A 13 50.65 34.12 35.57
C VAL A 13 50.68 34.83 34.21
N PHE A 14 50.78 34.08 33.12
CA PHE A 14 50.72 34.64 31.77
C PHE A 14 49.35 35.27 31.45
N LEU A 15 48.24 34.59 31.78
CA LEU A 15 46.89 35.14 31.55
C LEU A 15 46.61 36.39 32.39
N GLN A 16 47.03 36.42 33.66
CA GLN A 16 46.88 37.60 34.52
C GLN A 16 47.73 38.79 34.05
N SER A 17 48.87 38.55 33.38
CA SER A 17 49.74 39.62 32.89
C SER A 17 49.20 40.35 31.66
N HIS A 18 48.39 39.68 30.84
CA HIS A 18 47.87 40.23 29.59
C HIS A 18 46.37 40.57 29.64
N PHE A 19 45.62 40.02 30.60
CA PHE A 19 44.17 40.20 30.68
C PHE A 19 43.69 40.54 32.09
N ALA A 20 42.65 41.38 32.18
CA ALA A 20 41.96 41.65 33.44
C ALA A 20 41.37 40.35 34.04
N LEU A 21 41.21 40.31 35.36
CA LEU A 21 40.69 39.13 36.09
C LEU A 21 39.43 38.55 35.44
N LEU A 22 38.50 39.41 35.00
CA LEU A 22 37.26 39.00 34.35
C LEU A 22 37.48 38.31 33.00
N GLY A 23 38.45 38.76 32.21
CA GLY A 23 38.76 38.20 30.89
C GLY A 23 39.38 36.80 30.97
N THR A 24 40.24 36.57 31.96
CA THR A 24 40.83 35.24 32.24
C THR A 24 39.75 34.20 32.52
N PHE A 25 38.75 34.53 33.35
CA PHE A 25 37.62 33.64 33.63
C PHE A 25 36.79 33.32 32.38
N ILE A 26 36.51 34.33 31.54
CA ILE A 26 35.75 34.16 30.30
C ILE A 26 36.50 33.24 29.32
N LEU A 27 37.82 33.40 29.17
CA LEU A 27 38.64 32.57 28.27
C LEU A 27 38.70 31.11 28.73
N ILE A 28 38.84 30.87 30.04
CA ILE A 28 38.85 29.50 30.58
C ILE A 28 37.48 28.83 30.38
N ALA A 29 36.40 29.55 30.66
CA ALA A 29 35.03 29.05 30.46
C ALA A 29 34.75 28.75 28.98
N ALA A 30 35.15 29.64 28.06
CA ALA A 30 35.00 29.44 26.63
C ALA A 30 35.79 28.21 26.13
N THR A 31 37.03 28.05 26.59
CA THR A 31 37.87 26.88 26.26
C THR A 31 37.25 25.58 26.77
N TRP A 32 36.66 25.59 27.96
CA TRP A 32 35.92 24.46 28.51
C TRP A 32 34.67 24.11 27.71
N ILE A 33 33.87 25.10 27.34
CA ILE A 33 32.66 24.91 26.54
C ILE A 33 33.02 24.30 25.18
N VAL A 34 34.03 24.85 24.49
CA VAL A 34 34.50 24.31 23.20
C VAL A 34 35.02 22.88 23.36
N GLY A 35 35.79 22.59 24.42
CA GLY A 35 36.25 21.23 24.73
C GLY A 35 35.10 20.24 24.94
N PHE A 36 34.04 20.67 25.64
CA PHE A 36 32.87 19.83 25.91
C PHE A 36 32.06 19.54 24.63
N VAL A 37 31.87 20.55 23.78
CA VAL A 37 31.19 20.42 22.48
C VAL A 37 31.92 19.43 21.58
N LEU A 38 33.25 19.53 21.48
CA LEU A 38 34.06 18.59 20.70
C LEU A 38 34.02 17.16 21.25
N LEU A 39 33.92 17.01 22.58
CA LEU A 39 33.79 15.70 23.20
C LEU A 39 32.43 15.05 22.87
N ALA A 40 31.35 15.83 22.81
CA ALA A 40 30.00 15.34 22.54
C ALA A 40 29.92 14.60 21.18
N ASP A 41 30.54 15.14 20.14
CA ASP A 41 30.56 14.51 18.81
C ASP A 41 31.27 13.15 18.83
N SER A 42 32.38 13.04 19.57
CA SER A 42 33.13 11.78 19.72
C SER A 42 32.38 10.72 20.53
N VAL A 43 31.64 11.15 21.57
CA VAL A 43 30.83 10.27 22.42
C VAL A 43 29.62 9.74 21.65
N ILE A 44 28.96 10.57 20.84
CA ILE A 44 27.83 10.17 19.99
C ILE A 44 28.27 9.09 19.00
N LEU A 45 29.40 9.28 18.31
CA LEU A 45 29.93 8.30 17.36
C LEU A 45 30.36 6.98 18.05
N ALA A 46 30.92 7.06 19.26
CA ALA A 46 31.28 5.88 20.03
C ALA A 46 30.04 5.05 20.46
N VAL A 47 28.98 5.71 20.90
CA VAL A 47 27.73 5.05 21.32
C VAL A 47 27.03 4.39 20.12
N VAL A 48 26.95 5.07 18.97
CA VAL A 48 26.35 4.52 17.75
C VAL A 48 27.09 3.25 17.28
N ARG A 49 28.43 3.27 17.34
CA ARG A 49 29.25 2.11 16.95
C ARG A 49 29.09 0.94 17.92
N TRP A 50 28.95 1.21 19.21
CA TRP A 50 28.67 0.21 20.24
C TRP A 50 27.28 -0.44 20.07
N PHE A 51 26.26 0.38 19.82
CA PHE A 51 24.88 -0.09 19.65
C PHE A 51 24.71 -0.93 18.37
N SER A 52 25.36 -0.53 17.29
CA SER A 52 25.37 -1.27 16.02
C SER A 52 26.02 -2.66 16.17
N PHE A 53 27.11 -2.76 16.93
CA PHE A 53 27.77 -4.03 17.21
C PHE A 53 26.88 -4.97 18.05
N LEU A 54 26.23 -4.45 19.09
CA LEU A 54 25.35 -5.23 19.96
C LEU A 54 24.10 -5.73 19.21
N ALA A 55 23.51 -4.88 18.37
CA ALA A 55 22.39 -5.26 17.50
C ALA A 55 22.79 -6.38 16.52
N SER A 56 23.97 -6.29 15.89
CA SER A 56 24.43 -7.32 14.97
C SER A 56 24.64 -8.70 15.63
N LYS A 57 25.09 -8.74 16.89
CA LYS A 57 25.26 -9.99 17.66
C LYS A 57 23.94 -10.63 18.09
N MET A 58 22.90 -9.84 18.40
CA MET A 58 21.57 -10.38 18.74
C MET A 58 20.82 -10.93 17.52
N VAL A 59 20.94 -10.27 16.36
CA VAL A 59 20.27 -10.71 15.13
C VAL A 59 20.84 -12.04 14.61
N GLY A 60 22.14 -12.31 14.81
CA GLY A 60 22.78 -13.56 14.38
C GLY A 60 22.28 -14.84 15.07
N VAL A 61 21.67 -14.74 16.25
CA VAL A 61 21.22 -15.92 17.05
C VAL A 61 19.69 -16.06 17.07
N ALA A 62 18.95 -14.95 16.95
CA ALA A 62 17.49 -14.96 17.02
C ALA A 62 16.78 -15.37 15.71
N VAL A 63 17.40 -15.08 14.55
CA VAL A 63 16.77 -15.29 13.23
C VAL A 63 16.58 -16.78 12.85
N PRO A 64 17.52 -17.72 13.13
CA PRO A 64 17.34 -19.12 12.72
C PRO A 64 16.33 -19.91 13.57
N ALA A 65 16.08 -19.50 14.82
CA ALA A 65 15.21 -20.21 15.75
C ALA A 65 13.73 -19.82 15.59
N TRP A 66 13.46 -18.53 15.35
CA TRP A 66 12.09 -18.01 15.20
C TRP A 66 11.42 -18.49 13.89
N PHE A 67 12.19 -18.62 12.80
CA PHE A 67 11.69 -19.12 11.51
C PHE A 67 11.39 -20.62 11.50
N ARG A 68 12.04 -21.43 12.35
CA ARG A 68 11.82 -22.88 12.41
C ARG A 68 10.51 -23.24 13.13
N HIS A 69 10.09 -22.45 14.12
CA HIS A 69 8.91 -22.75 14.93
C HIS A 69 7.59 -22.19 14.36
N ARG A 70 7.65 -21.19 13.46
CA ARG A 70 6.44 -20.55 12.90
C ARG A 70 5.82 -21.25 11.69
N ARG A 71 6.46 -22.29 11.14
CA ARG A 71 5.91 -23.07 10.00
C ARG A 71 4.98 -24.21 10.41
N SER A 72 5.12 -24.82 11.60
CA SER A 72 4.36 -26.04 11.92
C SER A 72 2.97 -25.76 12.52
N LYS A 73 2.77 -24.67 13.28
CA LYS A 73 1.49 -24.41 13.96
C LYS A 73 0.45 -23.63 13.14
N GLY A 74 0.85 -22.98 12.04
CA GLY A 74 -0.07 -22.23 11.19
C GLY A 74 -0.99 -23.11 10.34
N GLY A 75 -0.53 -24.32 9.97
CA GLY A 75 -1.26 -25.21 9.06
C GLY A 75 -2.51 -25.85 9.68
N GLU A 76 -2.41 -26.38 10.91
CA GLU A 76 -3.54 -27.03 11.58
C GLU A 76 -4.65 -26.04 11.96
N VAL A 77 -4.27 -24.85 12.45
CA VAL A 77 -5.24 -23.83 12.88
C VAL A 77 -5.99 -23.23 11.68
N LEU A 78 -5.32 -23.04 10.52
CA LEU A 78 -6.00 -22.60 9.29
C LEU A 78 -6.99 -23.66 8.78
N ASN A 79 -6.64 -24.95 8.85
CA ASN A 79 -7.49 -26.02 8.37
C ASN A 79 -8.77 -26.15 9.21
N GLU A 80 -8.64 -25.98 10.53
CA GLU A 80 -9.76 -25.97 11.48
C GLU A 80 -10.74 -24.81 11.20
N ILE A 81 -10.21 -23.60 10.92
CA ILE A 81 -11.01 -22.41 10.60
C ILE A 81 -11.73 -22.58 9.26
N TRP A 82 -11.05 -23.10 8.23
CA TRP A 82 -11.64 -23.32 6.92
C TRP A 82 -12.78 -24.35 6.95
N ARG A 83 -12.62 -25.41 7.74
CA ARG A 83 -13.64 -26.45 7.96
C ARG A 83 -14.87 -25.91 8.69
N LYS A 84 -14.67 -25.04 9.68
CA LYS A 84 -15.77 -24.38 10.41
C LYS A 84 -16.54 -23.38 9.53
N LEU A 85 -15.85 -22.69 8.63
CA LEU A 85 -16.47 -21.77 7.66
C LEU A 85 -17.27 -22.51 6.57
N SER A 86 -16.73 -23.60 6.05
CA SER A 86 -17.41 -24.40 5.01
C SER A 86 -18.64 -25.16 5.54
N ALA A 87 -18.67 -25.53 6.82
CA ALA A 87 -19.87 -26.10 7.46
C ALA A 87 -20.99 -25.07 7.64
N ARG A 88 -20.68 -23.79 7.85
CA ARG A 88 -21.68 -22.72 8.00
C ARG A 88 -22.28 -22.22 6.69
N GLN A 89 -21.65 -22.50 5.55
CA GLN A 89 -22.08 -21.96 4.25
C GLN A 89 -23.17 -22.80 3.56
N LYS A 90 -23.62 -23.93 4.14
CA LYS A 90 -24.53 -24.89 3.48
C LYS A 90 -26.07 -24.77 3.71
N PRO A 91 -26.67 -23.85 4.50
CA PRO A 91 -28.13 -23.85 4.61
C PRO A 91 -28.89 -22.84 3.72
N LEU A 92 -28.25 -21.97 2.93
CA LEU A 92 -28.97 -20.89 2.22
C LEU A 92 -29.38 -21.18 0.77
N LEU A 93 -29.18 -22.39 0.26
CA LEU A 93 -29.56 -22.77 -1.12
C LEU A 93 -30.68 -23.82 -1.19
N ALA A 94 -31.45 -24.02 -0.11
CA ALA A 94 -32.55 -24.99 -0.06
C ALA A 94 -33.89 -24.49 -0.67
N GLY A 95 -33.87 -23.45 -1.52
CA GLY A 95 -35.10 -22.75 -1.94
C GLY A 95 -35.22 -22.33 -3.40
N HIS A 96 -34.35 -22.81 -4.31
CA HIS A 96 -34.55 -22.58 -5.74
C HIS A 96 -34.40 -23.90 -6.51
N LYS A 97 -35.51 -24.41 -7.04
CA LYS A 97 -35.54 -25.47 -8.05
C LYS A 97 -34.84 -24.95 -9.31
N VAL A 98 -33.54 -25.18 -9.41
CA VAL A 98 -32.81 -25.10 -10.67
C VAL A 98 -33.04 -26.42 -11.40
N LEU A 99 -33.56 -26.33 -12.62
CA LEU A 99 -33.72 -27.44 -13.55
C LEU A 99 -32.38 -28.19 -13.67
N ARG A 100 -32.38 -29.43 -13.18
CA ARG A 100 -31.20 -30.32 -13.15
C ARG A 100 -31.04 -30.94 -14.54
N PHE A 101 -30.14 -30.40 -15.35
CA PHE A 101 -29.59 -31.13 -16.50
C PHE A 101 -28.61 -32.19 -15.98
N ASP A 102 -29.01 -33.45 -16.13
CA ASP A 102 -28.22 -34.62 -15.82
C ASP A 102 -27.20 -34.86 -16.95
N SER A 103 -25.94 -34.53 -16.72
CA SER A 103 -24.89 -34.66 -17.76
C SER A 103 -23.52 -35.08 -17.25
N THR A 104 -23.27 -35.21 -15.94
CA THR A 104 -21.88 -35.32 -15.43
C THR A 104 -21.50 -36.65 -14.80
N GLU A 105 -22.42 -37.61 -14.57
CA GLU A 105 -22.01 -38.94 -14.09
C GLU A 105 -21.33 -39.81 -15.17
N ARG A 106 -21.40 -39.44 -16.45
CA ARG A 106 -20.79 -40.25 -17.54
C ARG A 106 -19.35 -39.83 -17.92
N LEU A 107 -18.81 -38.76 -17.36
CA LEU A 107 -17.53 -38.19 -17.83
C LEU A 107 -16.29 -38.58 -17.01
N THR A 108 -16.43 -39.08 -15.78
CA THR A 108 -15.27 -39.41 -14.93
C THR A 108 -14.81 -40.86 -15.09
N ALA A 109 -15.70 -41.81 -15.38
CA ALA A 109 -15.31 -43.22 -15.55
C ALA A 109 -14.66 -43.54 -16.91
N LYS A 110 -14.90 -42.72 -17.96
CA LYS A 110 -14.43 -43.01 -19.34
C LYS A 110 -13.06 -42.40 -19.68
N THR A 111 -12.49 -41.62 -18.77
CA THR A 111 -11.27 -40.83 -19.02
C THR A 111 -10.00 -41.57 -18.56
N ALA A 112 -10.12 -42.54 -17.64
CA ALA A 112 -8.98 -43.31 -17.15
C ALA A 112 -8.43 -44.34 -18.16
N GLU A 113 -9.28 -44.96 -18.97
CA GLU A 113 -8.85 -46.00 -19.93
C GLU A 113 -8.29 -45.44 -21.25
N ARG A 114 -8.57 -44.17 -21.57
CA ARG A 114 -8.18 -43.56 -22.85
C ARG A 114 -6.75 -42.96 -22.83
N GLY A 115 -6.19 -42.77 -21.63
CA GLY A 115 -4.85 -42.20 -21.45
C GLY A 115 -3.70 -43.12 -21.89
N LEU A 116 -3.89 -44.45 -21.87
CA LEU A 116 -2.84 -45.40 -22.24
C LEU A 116 -2.74 -45.66 -23.76
N LYS A 117 -3.77 -45.32 -24.55
CA LYS A 117 -3.77 -45.51 -26.02
C LYS A 117 -3.24 -44.31 -26.82
N LEU A 118 -3.08 -43.14 -26.19
CA LEU A 118 -2.63 -41.94 -26.91
C LEU A 118 -1.11 -41.79 -27.02
N ARG A 119 -0.32 -42.59 -26.28
CA ARG A 119 1.14 -42.42 -26.25
C ARG A 119 1.89 -43.18 -27.35
N SER A 120 1.24 -44.09 -28.08
CA SER A 120 1.86 -44.89 -29.15
C SER A 120 1.61 -44.38 -30.57
N VAL A 121 0.90 -43.26 -30.75
CA VAL A 121 0.55 -42.74 -32.10
C VAL A 121 1.48 -41.61 -32.55
N ILE A 122 2.43 -41.18 -31.70
CA ILE A 122 3.49 -40.25 -32.11
C ILE A 122 4.67 -41.09 -32.61
N SER A 123 4.47 -41.78 -33.72
CA SER A 123 5.56 -42.26 -34.56
C SER A 123 5.33 -41.72 -35.96
N ALA A 124 6.41 -41.13 -36.47
CA ALA A 124 6.56 -40.48 -37.75
C ALA A 124 5.86 -41.22 -38.89
N ASP A 125 4.84 -40.60 -39.47
CA ASP A 125 4.71 -40.31 -40.90
C ASP A 125 3.29 -39.78 -41.14
N SER A 126 3.13 -38.50 -41.46
CA SER A 126 1.88 -38.00 -42.08
C SER A 126 2.14 -36.59 -42.60
N ALA A 127 2.52 -36.54 -43.88
CA ALA A 127 2.48 -35.35 -44.69
C ALA A 127 1.10 -34.66 -44.57
N VAL A 128 1.08 -33.48 -43.95
CA VAL A 128 -0.12 -32.65 -43.87
C VAL A 128 -0.40 -32.09 -45.26
N LYS A 129 -1.38 -32.67 -45.94
CA LYS A 129 -1.93 -32.12 -47.18
C LYS A 129 -2.69 -30.83 -46.84
N GLU A 130 -2.05 -29.70 -47.10
CA GLU A 130 -2.59 -28.36 -46.89
C GLU A 130 -3.83 -28.16 -47.80
N VAL A 131 -5.04 -28.31 -47.24
CA VAL A 131 -6.28 -27.96 -47.93
C VAL A 131 -6.41 -26.44 -47.89
N ARG A 132 -5.81 -25.77 -48.88
CA ARG A 132 -6.05 -24.35 -49.16
C ARG A 132 -7.50 -24.17 -49.60
N ARG A 133 -8.39 -23.78 -48.67
CA ARG A 133 -9.71 -23.25 -49.03
C ARG A 133 -9.50 -21.87 -49.65
N PRO A 134 -10.06 -21.57 -50.82
CA PRO A 134 -9.93 -20.24 -51.41
C PRO A 134 -10.55 -19.23 -50.44
N ALA A 135 -9.80 -18.19 -50.10
CA ALA A 135 -10.31 -17.07 -49.34
C ALA A 135 -11.44 -16.42 -50.15
N GLN A 136 -12.68 -16.56 -49.68
CA GLN A 136 -13.80 -15.85 -50.31
C GLN A 136 -13.55 -14.35 -50.15
N SER A 137 -13.60 -13.64 -51.27
CA SER A 137 -13.46 -12.19 -51.30
C SER A 137 -14.61 -11.58 -50.49
N TYR A 138 -14.28 -10.82 -49.45
CA TYR A 138 -15.25 -10.08 -48.67
C TYR A 138 -15.90 -9.01 -49.56
N VAL A 139 -17.22 -9.12 -49.76
CA VAL A 139 -18.01 -8.08 -50.43
C VAL A 139 -18.72 -7.29 -49.32
N PRO A 140 -18.45 -5.98 -49.17
CA PRO A 140 -19.17 -5.17 -48.20
C PRO A 140 -20.66 -5.13 -48.60
N ALA A 141 -21.54 -5.26 -47.61
CA ALA A 141 -22.97 -5.10 -47.84
C ALA A 141 -23.25 -3.67 -48.33
N SER A 142 -24.00 -3.54 -49.45
CA SER A 142 -24.49 -2.23 -49.89
C SER A 142 -25.56 -1.75 -48.90
N TYR A 143 -25.47 -0.50 -48.46
CA TYR A 143 -26.38 0.13 -47.51
C TYR A 143 -27.43 1.02 -48.20
N GLU A 144 -27.68 0.80 -49.50
CA GLU A 144 -28.59 1.63 -50.31
C GLU A 144 -30.02 1.72 -49.74
N ASP A 145 -30.47 0.71 -48.99
CA ASP A 145 -31.79 0.66 -48.33
C ASP A 145 -31.74 0.83 -46.80
N TYR A 146 -30.64 1.33 -46.23
CA TYR A 146 -30.51 1.49 -44.78
C TYR A 146 -31.27 2.72 -44.27
N ILE A 147 -32.25 2.49 -43.39
CA ILE A 147 -33.01 3.54 -42.71
C ILE A 147 -32.41 3.77 -41.32
N LEU A 148 -31.99 5.01 -41.04
CA LEU A 148 -31.46 5.38 -39.72
C LEU A 148 -32.56 5.27 -38.66
N PRO A 149 -32.35 4.50 -37.58
CA PRO A 149 -33.34 4.38 -36.51
C PRO A 149 -33.53 5.73 -35.78
N PRO A 150 -34.77 6.06 -35.37
CA PRO A 150 -35.04 7.29 -34.63
C PRO A 150 -34.50 7.24 -33.20
N LEU A 151 -34.14 8.41 -32.64
CA LEU A 151 -33.62 8.54 -31.26
C LEU A 151 -34.64 8.17 -30.18
N GLU A 152 -35.93 8.12 -30.52
CA GLU A 152 -37.03 7.71 -29.63
C GLU A 152 -36.90 6.27 -29.13
N LEU A 153 -36.06 5.46 -29.77
CA LEU A 153 -35.72 4.11 -29.29
C LEU A 153 -34.79 4.14 -28.06
N LEU A 154 -34.19 5.28 -27.72
CA LEU A 154 -33.36 5.46 -26.53
C LEU A 154 -34.25 5.73 -25.31
N ALA A 155 -33.89 5.15 -24.17
CA ALA A 155 -34.54 5.47 -22.90
C ALA A 155 -34.23 6.91 -22.47
N GLU A 156 -35.19 7.57 -21.83
CA GLU A 156 -34.99 8.89 -21.23
C GLU A 156 -33.96 8.82 -20.09
N PRO A 157 -33.14 9.87 -19.89
CA PRO A 157 -32.17 9.92 -18.82
C PRO A 157 -32.86 10.02 -17.45
N GLU A 158 -32.37 9.27 -16.48
CA GLU A 158 -32.79 9.39 -15.09
C GLU A 158 -32.15 10.64 -14.45
N TYR A 159 -32.95 11.54 -13.89
CA TYR A 159 -32.46 12.72 -13.17
C TYR A 159 -32.25 12.40 -11.68
N SER A 160 -31.03 12.59 -11.18
CA SER A 160 -30.71 12.40 -9.76
C SER A 160 -30.87 13.69 -8.94
N PHE A 161 -31.21 13.54 -7.65
CA PHE A 161 -31.46 14.62 -6.70
C PHE A 161 -30.20 15.44 -6.33
N SER A 162 -30.02 16.60 -6.95
CA SER A 162 -28.92 17.55 -6.68
C SER A 162 -28.95 18.13 -5.25
N ALA A 163 -30.13 18.41 -4.70
CA ALA A 163 -30.27 19.05 -3.38
C ALA A 163 -29.84 18.16 -2.20
N VAL A 164 -29.95 16.83 -2.33
CA VAL A 164 -29.47 15.89 -1.30
C VAL A 164 -27.94 15.75 -1.38
N GLN A 165 -27.37 15.96 -2.57
CA GLN A 165 -25.97 15.74 -2.85
C GLN A 165 -25.06 16.65 -2.02
N GLU A 166 -25.36 17.94 -1.91
CA GLU A 166 -24.54 18.89 -1.15
C GLU A 166 -24.38 18.50 0.33
N LYS A 167 -25.49 18.12 0.99
CA LYS A 167 -25.46 17.69 2.39
C LYS A 167 -24.63 16.42 2.57
N VAL A 168 -24.78 15.46 1.67
CA VAL A 168 -24.02 14.20 1.70
C VAL A 168 -22.54 14.49 1.49
N VAL A 169 -22.18 15.31 0.51
CA VAL A 169 -20.80 15.68 0.19
C VAL A 169 -20.12 16.36 1.39
N LYS A 170 -20.81 17.30 2.04
CA LYS A 170 -20.29 17.97 3.24
C LYS A 170 -20.07 17.01 4.40
N ALA A 171 -21.00 16.08 4.62
CA ALA A 171 -20.85 15.05 5.65
C ALA A 171 -19.68 14.09 5.35
N LYS A 172 -19.50 13.71 4.07
CA LYS A 172 -18.37 12.87 3.62
C LYS A 172 -17.04 13.59 3.75
N ALA A 173 -16.98 14.89 3.44
CA ALA A 173 -15.79 15.71 3.64
C ALA A 173 -15.36 15.72 5.13
N ALA A 174 -16.29 15.97 6.04
CA ALA A 174 -16.01 15.93 7.48
C ALA A 174 -15.55 14.54 7.96
N ALA A 175 -16.14 13.47 7.43
CA ALA A 175 -15.72 12.09 7.73
C ALA A 175 -14.31 11.80 7.21
N LEU A 176 -13.95 12.31 6.03
CA LEU A 176 -12.62 12.18 5.45
C LEU A 176 -11.56 12.88 6.33
N GLU A 177 -11.78 14.14 6.69
CA GLU A 177 -10.87 14.89 7.56
C GLU A 177 -10.67 14.20 8.91
N LYS A 178 -11.78 13.74 9.52
CA LYS A 178 -11.74 13.00 10.78
C LYS A 178 -10.90 11.74 10.64
N LEU A 179 -11.12 10.92 9.61
CA LEU A 179 -10.33 9.71 9.39
C LEU A 179 -8.85 10.05 9.19
N LEU A 180 -8.52 11.04 8.37
CA LEU A 180 -7.11 11.41 8.15
C LEU A 180 -6.45 11.84 9.47
N SER A 181 -7.16 12.58 10.32
CA SER A 181 -6.67 12.95 11.66
C SER A 181 -6.43 11.75 12.58
N GLU A 182 -7.28 10.72 12.53
CA GLU A 182 -7.11 9.48 13.31
C GLU A 182 -5.83 8.72 12.91
N PHE A 183 -5.41 8.82 11.64
CA PHE A 183 -4.16 8.25 11.15
C PHE A 183 -2.96 9.21 11.26
N SER A 184 -3.08 10.28 12.06
CA SER A 184 -2.06 11.31 12.22
C SER A 184 -1.64 11.98 10.90
N VAL A 185 -2.55 12.04 9.93
CA VAL A 185 -2.40 12.76 8.67
C VAL A 185 -3.15 14.08 8.78
N ASN A 186 -2.41 15.17 8.97
CA ASN A 186 -3.00 16.51 9.02
C ASN A 186 -3.28 17.01 7.60
N ALA A 187 -4.55 16.97 7.20
CA ALA A 187 -5.04 17.46 5.92
C ALA A 187 -6.44 18.08 6.08
N ARG A 188 -6.78 19.03 5.21
CA ARG A 188 -8.08 19.71 5.19
C ARG A 188 -8.70 19.61 3.79
N VAL A 189 -10.01 19.43 3.72
CA VAL A 189 -10.76 19.48 2.46
C VAL A 189 -11.03 20.96 2.13
N VAL A 190 -10.48 21.43 1.00
CA VAL A 190 -10.65 22.83 0.55
C VAL A 190 -11.82 22.98 -0.42
N ALA A 191 -12.05 21.98 -1.25
CA ALA A 191 -13.13 21.96 -2.23
C ALA A 191 -13.63 20.52 -2.46
N ALA A 192 -14.85 20.43 -2.98
CA ALA A 192 -15.44 19.18 -3.43
C ALA A 192 -16.14 19.41 -4.77
N ASP A 193 -15.75 18.64 -5.78
CA ASP A 193 -16.37 18.67 -7.11
C ASP A 193 -17.15 17.38 -7.35
N THR A 194 -18.44 17.50 -7.63
CA THR A 194 -19.35 16.37 -7.81
C THR A 194 -19.62 16.11 -9.28
N GLY A 195 -19.05 15.02 -9.81
CA GLY A 195 -19.40 14.50 -11.13
C GLY A 195 -20.56 13.49 -11.08
N PRO A 196 -21.01 12.99 -12.25
CA PRO A 196 -22.11 12.03 -12.33
C PRO A 196 -21.83 10.69 -11.64
N VAL A 197 -20.57 10.25 -11.63
CA VAL A 197 -20.15 8.93 -11.10
C VAL A 197 -19.29 9.04 -9.85
N VAL A 198 -18.51 10.12 -9.72
CA VAL A 198 -17.49 10.30 -8.68
C VAL A 198 -17.54 11.70 -8.09
N THR A 199 -17.12 11.83 -6.84
CA THR A 199 -16.87 13.13 -6.20
C THR A 199 -15.38 13.25 -5.91
N MET A 200 -14.77 14.33 -6.39
CA MET A 200 -13.38 14.67 -6.13
C MET A 200 -13.31 15.58 -4.90
N PHE A 201 -12.55 15.18 -3.89
CA PHE A 201 -12.24 16.03 -2.74
C PHE A 201 -10.81 16.55 -2.88
N GLU A 202 -10.67 17.88 -2.88
CA GLU A 202 -9.38 18.53 -2.90
C GLU A 202 -8.85 18.65 -1.48
N LEU A 203 -7.62 18.16 -1.26
CA LEU A 203 -7.00 18.10 0.04
C LEU A 203 -5.79 19.02 0.09
N GLU A 204 -5.80 19.96 1.03
CA GLU A 204 -4.63 20.74 1.43
C GLU A 204 -3.90 19.98 2.53
N LEU A 205 -2.61 19.68 2.31
CA LEU A 205 -1.79 18.88 3.22
C LEU A 205 -0.94 19.79 4.09
N ALA A 206 -0.83 19.46 5.38
CA ALA A 206 0.11 20.13 6.25
C ALA A 206 1.57 19.87 5.82
N ALA A 207 2.46 20.79 6.19
CA ALA A 207 3.89 20.66 5.91
C ALA A 207 4.46 19.35 6.45
N GLY A 208 5.18 18.61 5.60
CA GLY A 208 5.81 17.33 5.96
C GLY A 208 4.93 16.09 5.75
N VAL A 209 3.65 16.23 5.40
CA VAL A 209 2.79 15.09 5.04
C VAL A 209 3.16 14.58 3.63
N LYS A 210 3.42 13.27 3.52
CA LYS A 210 3.78 12.64 2.24
C LYS A 210 2.53 12.14 1.53
N VAL A 211 2.43 12.38 0.22
CA VAL A 211 1.34 11.84 -0.63
C VAL A 211 1.25 10.31 -0.54
N SER A 212 2.39 9.62 -0.41
CA SER A 212 2.43 8.17 -0.25
C SER A 212 1.64 7.68 0.97
N GLN A 213 1.67 8.44 2.08
CA GLN A 213 0.94 8.11 3.31
C GLN A 213 -0.57 8.13 3.09
N ILE A 214 -1.07 9.05 2.26
CA ILE A 214 -2.49 9.13 1.92
C ILE A 214 -2.87 8.00 0.97
N SER A 215 -2.02 7.71 -0.02
CA SER A 215 -2.25 6.62 -0.98
C SER A 215 -2.39 5.25 -0.30
N THR A 216 -1.65 5.01 0.79
CA THR A 216 -1.74 3.77 1.55
C THR A 216 -3.05 3.63 2.34
N LEU A 217 -3.73 4.74 2.64
CA LEU A 217 -5.00 4.76 3.39
C LEU A 217 -6.24 4.62 2.48
N ALA A 218 -6.07 4.40 1.16
CA ALA A 218 -7.18 4.36 0.21
C ALA A 218 -8.31 3.39 0.59
N ASN A 219 -7.97 2.21 1.09
CA ASN A 219 -8.96 1.22 1.53
C ASN A 219 -9.70 1.66 2.80
N ASP A 220 -9.00 2.28 3.75
CA ASP A 220 -9.62 2.79 4.98
C ASP A 220 -10.50 4.02 4.70
N MET A 221 -10.08 4.89 3.78
CA MET A 221 -10.90 5.99 3.26
C MET A 221 -12.17 5.46 2.59
N ALA A 222 -12.06 4.45 1.72
CA ALA A 222 -13.22 3.82 1.10
C ALA A 222 -14.20 3.28 2.13
N ARG A 223 -13.69 2.60 3.18
CA ARG A 223 -14.51 2.08 4.28
C ARG A 223 -15.23 3.18 5.05
N ALA A 224 -14.54 4.26 5.44
CA ALA A 224 -15.16 5.34 6.22
C ALA A 224 -16.16 6.15 5.40
N LEU A 225 -15.90 6.32 4.11
CA LEU A 225 -16.80 7.01 3.19
C LEU A 225 -17.92 6.12 2.68
N GLY A 226 -17.94 4.82 3.00
CA GLY A 226 -18.91 3.87 2.45
C GLY A 226 -18.87 3.81 0.91
N ALA A 227 -17.70 4.04 0.34
CA ALA A 227 -17.45 3.99 -1.10
C ALA A 227 -16.84 2.64 -1.48
N GLY A 228 -17.09 2.17 -2.71
CA GLY A 228 -16.51 0.92 -3.20
C GLY A 228 -14.98 0.98 -3.34
N ALA A 229 -14.46 2.14 -3.74
CA ALA A 229 -13.03 2.39 -3.84
C ALA A 229 -12.74 3.90 -3.76
N VAL A 230 -11.52 4.25 -3.38
CA VAL A 230 -11.01 5.63 -3.40
C VAL A 230 -9.74 5.66 -4.24
N ARG A 231 -9.65 6.63 -5.14
CA ARG A 231 -8.45 6.88 -5.96
C ARG A 231 -7.78 8.17 -5.47
N VAL A 232 -6.50 8.07 -5.13
CA VAL A 232 -5.67 9.23 -4.77
C VAL A 232 -4.97 9.73 -6.02
N VAL A 233 -5.16 11.01 -6.35
CA VAL A 233 -4.55 11.66 -7.51
C VAL A 233 -3.64 12.77 -7.01
N ALA A 234 -2.40 12.79 -7.49
CA ALA A 234 -1.43 13.84 -7.24
C ALA A 234 -0.44 13.91 -8.41
N PRO A 235 0.07 15.09 -8.81
CA PRO A 235 -0.37 16.45 -8.42
C PRO A 235 -1.66 16.88 -9.14
N LEU A 236 -2.38 17.86 -8.57
CA LEU A 236 -3.46 18.53 -9.28
C LEU A 236 -2.84 19.47 -10.33
N PRO A 237 -3.24 19.40 -11.62
CA PRO A 237 -2.83 20.38 -12.61
C PRO A 237 -3.44 21.74 -12.22
N GLY A 238 -2.57 22.73 -12.05
CA GLY A 238 -2.95 24.13 -11.80
C GLY A 238 -3.18 24.90 -13.09
#